data_AF-A0A925H814-F1
#
_entry.id   AF-A0A925H814-F1
#
_cell.length_a   1.000
_cell.length_b   1.000
_cell.length_c   1.000
_cell.angle_alpha   90.00
_cell.angle_beta   90.00
_cell.angle_gamma   90.00
#
_symmetry.space_group_name_H-M   'P 1'
#
loop_
_entity.id
_entity.type
_entity.pdbx_description
1 polymer ?
#
loop_
_entity_poly.entity_id
_entity_poly.type
_entity_poly.pdbx_seq_one_letter_code
_entity_poly.pdbx_strand_id
1 'polypeptide(L)'
;MALSFKHIRPLLQTGTNAASRWLSYIGLGIGVLLLLCSIQMYINIQQMLKGNVVRKEGSDFISITKTITNETMGQTEKNLFHKNDIDEVKAKNFVEDVSPLLANQFRVQLSAGAIIPFSTDLFIETLDNNFIDTIPPSFTWKEGQIDIPLIFSSDFLEIYNVFAPGQGLPQVSAETASGIPILITCEGNGLKQTFRARVVALSDRINSVLVPKTFLDWANKTFGNNNDISASRLYIKTKDANSTELLNFLDQKDYKVNKDKTKFGRVKQVLQGIFSALGIFGLLVVVLALMLFSFYLQLVIARSKDNLQLLITLGYSPDWLSKNVSRQFIPVYVGIVLTALATTGIIQFLFHRFAMYQRPEISSFVHWSIVATGLALMALSVFTNYRLI
;
A
#
# COMPACT_ATOMS: atom_id res chain seq x y z
N MET A 1 64.49 -3.21 12.20
CA MET A 1 63.96 -3.65 10.89
C MET A 1 62.48 -3.91 11.08
N ALA A 2 61.59 -3.18 10.40
CA ALA A 2 60.15 -3.32 10.62
C ALA A 2 59.70 -4.74 10.21
N LEU A 3 59.08 -5.49 11.13
CA LEU A 3 58.57 -6.82 10.86
C LEU A 3 57.55 -6.76 9.71
N SER A 4 57.86 -7.41 8.59
CA SER A 4 57.01 -7.42 7.40
C SER A 4 56.27 -8.75 7.30
N PHE A 5 54.96 -8.71 7.51
CA PHE A 5 54.07 -9.87 7.38
C PHE A 5 54.13 -10.53 5.98
N LYS A 6 54.55 -9.76 4.96
CA LYS A 6 54.70 -10.24 3.58
C LYS A 6 55.64 -11.45 3.46
N HIS A 7 56.68 -11.53 4.29
CA HIS A 7 57.67 -12.61 4.23
C HIS A 7 57.22 -13.88 4.98
N ILE A 8 56.24 -13.76 5.87
CA ILE A 8 55.78 -14.85 6.75
C ILE A 8 54.45 -15.45 6.24
N ARG A 9 53.70 -14.69 5.45
CA ARG A 9 52.45 -15.10 4.80
C ARG A 9 52.48 -16.50 4.14
N PRO A 10 53.54 -16.92 3.41
CA PRO A 10 53.58 -18.25 2.79
C PRO A 10 53.56 -19.40 3.80
N LEU A 11 54.13 -19.19 5.00
CA LEU A 11 54.21 -20.18 6.08
C LEU A 11 52.85 -20.41 6.76
N LEU A 12 51.92 -19.45 6.61
CA LEU A 12 50.57 -19.50 7.15
C LEU A 12 49.55 -20.07 6.15
N GLN A 13 49.92 -20.18 4.87
CA GLN A 13 49.04 -20.62 3.79
C GLN A 13 49.37 -22.02 3.26
N THR A 14 50.09 -22.82 4.05
CA THR A 14 50.44 -24.20 3.69
C THR A 14 49.19 -25.09 3.65
N GLY A 15 48.89 -25.64 2.47
CA GLY A 15 47.81 -26.60 2.26
C GLY A 15 46.40 -26.03 2.26
N THR A 16 46.19 -24.72 2.03
CA THR A 16 44.82 -24.17 1.96
C THR A 16 44.07 -24.64 0.71
N ASN A 17 42.88 -25.25 0.87
CA ASN A 17 42.03 -25.56 -0.28
C ASN A 17 41.32 -24.29 -0.77
N ALA A 18 41.69 -23.81 -1.95
CA ALA A 18 41.13 -22.60 -2.54
C ALA A 18 39.60 -22.70 -2.71
N ALA A 19 39.06 -23.89 -2.97
CA ALA A 19 37.63 -24.11 -3.17
C ALA A 19 36.80 -23.79 -1.92
N SER A 20 37.24 -24.23 -0.73
CA SER A 20 36.53 -23.96 0.53
C SER A 20 36.49 -22.46 0.86
N ARG A 21 37.60 -21.75 0.59
CA ARG A 21 37.68 -20.30 0.77
C ARG A 21 36.73 -19.54 -0.16
N TRP A 22 36.74 -19.88 -1.45
CA TRP A 22 35.86 -19.25 -2.44
C TRP A 22 34.38 -19.56 -2.18
N LEU A 23 34.04 -20.77 -1.78
CA LEU A 23 32.67 -21.17 -1.44
C LEU A 23 32.12 -20.36 -0.27
N SER A 24 32.93 -20.13 0.78
CA SER A 24 32.54 -19.29 1.91
C SER A 24 32.31 -17.83 1.50
N TYR A 25 33.18 -17.26 0.67
CA TYR A 25 33.04 -15.88 0.18
C TYR A 25 31.82 -15.68 -0.72
N ILE A 26 31.58 -16.63 -1.63
CA ILE A 26 30.41 -16.59 -2.52
C ILE A 26 29.12 -16.77 -1.70
N GLY A 27 29.11 -17.73 -0.77
CA GLY A 27 27.96 -17.97 0.11
C GLY A 27 27.61 -16.75 0.96
N LEU A 28 28.63 -16.07 1.51
CA LEU A 28 28.43 -14.82 2.25
C LEU A 28 27.89 -13.72 1.34
N GLY A 29 28.47 -13.54 0.16
CA GLY A 29 28.02 -12.51 -0.80
C GLY A 29 26.56 -12.70 -1.21
N ILE A 30 26.17 -13.95 -1.52
CA ILE A 30 24.78 -14.30 -1.86
C ILE A 30 23.86 -14.06 -0.66
N GLY A 31 24.25 -14.51 0.54
CA GLY A 31 23.45 -14.33 1.75
C GLY A 31 23.21 -12.86 2.09
N VAL A 32 24.26 -12.04 2.06
CA VAL A 32 24.19 -10.59 2.32
C VAL A 32 23.34 -9.91 1.25
N LEU A 33 23.57 -10.20 -0.04
CA LEU A 33 22.78 -9.62 -1.13
C LEU A 33 21.29 -9.99 -1.01
N LEU A 34 20.97 -11.25 -0.74
CA LEU A 34 19.61 -11.72 -0.56
C LEU A 34 18.93 -11.01 0.62
N LEU A 35 19.61 -10.89 1.75
CA LEU A 35 19.10 -10.20 2.94
C LEU A 35 18.82 -8.71 2.65
N LEU A 36 19.78 -7.99 2.06
CA LEU A 36 19.64 -6.56 1.75
C LEU A 36 18.52 -6.31 0.72
N CYS A 37 18.45 -7.12 -0.34
CA CYS A 37 17.39 -7.02 -1.34
C CYS A 37 16.01 -7.31 -0.75
N SER A 38 15.89 -8.31 0.14
CA SER A 38 14.63 -8.65 0.80
C SER A 38 14.13 -7.50 1.68
N ILE A 39 15.02 -6.87 2.45
CA ILE A 39 14.70 -5.69 3.27
C ILE A 39 14.30 -4.51 2.39
N GLN A 40 15.02 -4.24 1.29
CA GLN A 40 14.67 -3.15 0.37
C GLN A 40 13.30 -3.36 -0.28
N MET A 41 13.00 -4.57 -0.75
CA MET A 41 11.70 -4.87 -1.36
C MET A 41 10.56 -4.78 -0.36
N TYR A 42 10.77 -5.22 0.89
CA TYR A 42 9.81 -5.04 1.96
C TYR A 42 9.48 -3.55 2.18
N ILE A 43 10.51 -2.68 2.19
CA ILE A 43 10.32 -1.22 2.35
C ILE A 43 9.63 -0.61 1.13
N ASN A 44 10.02 -1.00 -0.09
CA ASN A 44 9.38 -0.53 -1.32
C ASN A 44 7.87 -0.81 -1.31
N ILE A 45 7.48 -2.04 -0.94
CA ILE A 45 6.06 -2.42 -0.82
C ILE A 45 5.35 -1.52 0.20
N GLN A 46 5.97 -1.23 1.34
CA GLN A 46 5.37 -0.32 2.32
C GLN A 46 5.22 1.11 1.79
N GLN A 47 6.18 1.60 1.00
CA GLN A 47 6.14 2.96 0.43
C GLN A 47 5.10 3.09 -0.68
N MET A 48 5.00 2.12 -1.59
CA MET A 48 4.03 2.10 -2.70
C MET A 48 2.56 2.14 -2.26
N LEU A 49 2.26 1.82 -0.99
CA LEU A 49 0.92 1.92 -0.46
C LEU A 49 0.56 3.28 0.12
N LYS A 50 1.55 4.12 0.44
CA LYS A 50 1.27 5.42 1.07
C LYS A 50 0.68 6.44 0.09
N GLY A 51 0.90 6.35 -1.22
CA GLY A 51 0.36 7.34 -2.17
C GLY A 51 -0.78 6.87 -3.07
N ASN A 52 -1.21 5.59 -3.01
CA ASN A 52 -2.40 5.14 -3.74
C ASN A 52 -3.73 5.49 -3.05
N VAL A 53 -3.71 5.99 -1.80
CA VAL A 53 -4.90 6.54 -1.14
C VAL A 53 -4.70 8.03 -0.97
N VAL A 54 -5.50 8.83 -1.68
CA VAL A 54 -5.54 10.29 -1.48
C VAL A 54 -5.99 10.54 -0.04
N ARG A 55 -5.06 10.97 0.80
CA ARG A 55 -5.29 11.27 2.21
C ARG A 55 -5.80 12.69 2.35
N LYS A 56 -7.07 12.85 2.69
CA LYS A 56 -7.56 14.11 3.26
C LYS A 56 -7.30 14.04 4.76
N GLU A 57 -6.51 14.99 5.27
CA GLU A 57 -6.12 15.07 6.70
C GLU A 57 -5.33 13.86 7.24
N GLY A 58 -4.71 13.06 6.37
CA GLY A 58 -3.94 11.89 6.80
C GLY A 58 -4.75 10.60 6.97
N SER A 59 -6.07 10.63 6.71
CA SER A 59 -6.96 9.46 6.80
C SER A 59 -7.32 8.92 5.42
N ASP A 60 -7.51 7.60 5.36
CA ASP A 60 -8.03 6.87 4.21
C ASP A 60 -9.56 6.80 4.27
N PHE A 61 -10.20 6.87 3.10
CA PHE A 61 -11.65 6.81 2.97
C PHE A 61 -12.04 5.66 2.04
N ILE A 62 -12.86 4.74 2.53
CA ILE A 62 -13.33 3.58 1.79
C ILE A 62 -14.85 3.47 1.86
N SER A 63 -15.44 2.84 0.86
CA SER A 63 -16.87 2.52 0.86
C SER A 63 -17.10 1.01 0.96
N ILE A 64 -18.05 0.62 1.80
CA ILE A 64 -18.44 -0.77 2.02
C ILE A 64 -19.92 -1.02 1.67
N THR A 65 -20.21 -2.23 1.22
CA THR A 65 -21.56 -2.73 0.91
C THR A 65 -21.75 -4.12 1.49
N LYS A 66 -22.96 -4.45 1.98
CA LYS A 66 -23.29 -5.84 2.34
C LYS A 66 -23.34 -6.71 1.09
N THR A 67 -22.90 -7.96 1.20
CA THR A 67 -22.97 -8.91 0.08
C THR A 67 -24.40 -9.41 -0.09
N ILE A 68 -24.94 -9.24 -1.30
CA ILE A 68 -26.21 -9.88 -1.70
C ILE A 68 -25.87 -11.31 -2.14
N THR A 69 -26.40 -12.30 -1.42
CA THR A 69 -26.27 -13.73 -1.76
C THR A 69 -27.59 -14.26 -2.32
N ASN A 70 -27.59 -15.48 -2.84
CA ASN A 70 -28.82 -16.14 -3.28
C ASN A 70 -29.84 -16.28 -2.14
N GLU A 71 -29.36 -16.42 -0.89
CA GLU A 71 -30.21 -16.56 0.29
C GLU A 71 -30.77 -15.24 0.80
N THR A 72 -30.04 -14.13 0.60
CA THR A 72 -30.47 -12.79 1.04
C THR A 72 -31.12 -11.98 -0.08
N MET A 73 -31.18 -12.49 -1.31
CA MET A 73 -31.78 -11.78 -2.45
C MET A 73 -33.19 -11.30 -2.14
N GLY A 74 -33.46 -10.02 -2.42
CA GLY A 74 -34.76 -9.37 -2.15
C GLY A 74 -35.04 -9.05 -0.67
N GLN A 75 -34.17 -9.43 0.27
CA GLN A 75 -34.35 -9.13 1.70
C GLN A 75 -33.62 -7.84 2.07
N THR A 76 -34.30 -6.70 1.94
CA THR A 76 -33.75 -5.36 2.26
C THR A 76 -33.22 -5.28 3.69
N GLU A 77 -33.90 -5.90 4.65
CA GLU A 77 -33.49 -5.94 6.06
C GLU A 77 -32.11 -6.54 6.30
N LYS A 78 -31.68 -7.47 5.43
CA LYS A 78 -30.36 -8.11 5.55
C LYS A 78 -29.30 -7.44 4.69
N ASN A 79 -29.69 -6.78 3.61
CA ASN A 79 -28.77 -6.22 2.62
C ASN A 79 -28.51 -4.72 2.80
N LEU A 80 -29.32 -4.02 3.60
CA LEU A 80 -29.10 -2.62 3.95
C LEU A 80 -28.42 -2.52 5.31
N PHE A 81 -27.66 -1.44 5.49
CA PHE A 81 -27.10 -1.05 6.77
C PHE A 81 -28.14 -0.29 7.57
N HIS A 82 -28.40 -0.79 8.76
CA HIS A 82 -29.27 -0.19 9.75
C HIS A 82 -28.46 0.52 10.82
N LYS A 83 -29.13 1.28 11.67
CA LYS A 83 -28.49 2.06 12.75
C LYS A 83 -27.54 1.21 13.61
N ASN A 84 -27.96 0.00 13.98
CA ASN A 84 -27.13 -0.93 14.77
C ASN A 84 -25.84 -1.33 14.04
N ASP A 85 -25.88 -1.54 12.72
CA ASP A 85 -24.69 -1.86 11.93
C ASP A 85 -23.72 -0.66 11.90
N ILE A 86 -24.26 0.54 11.72
CA ILE A 86 -23.48 1.80 11.66
C ILE A 86 -22.78 2.03 13.00
N ASP A 87 -23.51 1.86 14.11
CA ASP A 87 -22.97 2.02 15.46
C ASP A 87 -21.90 0.96 15.76
N GLU A 88 -22.07 -0.29 15.29
CA GLU A 88 -21.05 -1.34 15.43
C GLU A 88 -19.76 -0.99 14.68
N VAL A 89 -19.86 -0.54 13.43
CA VAL A 89 -18.68 -0.15 12.63
C VAL A 89 -18.00 1.06 13.27
N LYS A 90 -18.77 2.04 13.75
CA LYS A 90 -18.26 3.25 14.39
C LYS A 90 -17.57 2.97 15.73
N ALA A 91 -17.95 1.92 16.44
CA ALA A 91 -17.34 1.55 17.72
C ALA A 91 -15.93 0.91 17.58
N LYS A 92 -15.46 0.59 16.37
CA LYS A 92 -14.15 -0.05 16.18
C LYS A 92 -13.00 0.96 16.30
N ASN A 93 -11.94 0.57 16.99
CA ASN A 93 -10.72 1.35 17.21
C ASN A 93 -10.00 1.78 15.93
N PHE A 94 -10.11 1.00 14.84
CA PHE A 94 -9.52 1.31 13.54
C PHE A 94 -10.42 2.19 12.65
N VAL A 95 -11.61 2.59 13.12
CA VAL A 95 -12.53 3.48 12.43
C VAL A 95 -12.53 4.84 13.13
N GLU A 96 -12.28 5.91 12.37
CA GLU A 96 -12.30 7.28 12.90
C GLU A 96 -13.70 7.88 12.80
N ASP A 97 -14.40 7.65 11.70
CA ASP A 97 -15.79 8.06 11.52
C ASP A 97 -16.49 7.22 10.44
N VAL A 98 -17.82 7.25 10.45
CA VAL A 98 -18.68 6.54 9.50
C VAL A 98 -19.81 7.45 9.04
N SER A 99 -20.03 7.51 7.73
CA SER A 99 -21.20 8.16 7.15
C SER A 99 -22.00 7.16 6.30
N PRO A 100 -23.30 6.96 6.57
CA PRO A 100 -24.17 6.25 5.65
C PRO A 100 -24.42 7.09 4.39
N LEU A 101 -24.49 6.41 3.23
CA LEU A 101 -24.98 7.00 1.99
C LEU A 101 -26.50 6.83 1.97
N LEU A 102 -27.22 7.94 2.19
CA LEU A 102 -28.67 7.92 2.29
C LEU A 102 -29.28 8.18 0.92
N ALA A 103 -30.27 7.39 0.53
CA ALA A 103 -30.95 7.49 -0.76
C ALA A 103 -32.34 8.12 -0.63
N ASN A 104 -32.87 8.57 -1.78
CA ASN A 104 -34.26 8.96 -1.92
C ASN A 104 -35.19 7.76 -1.71
N GLN A 105 -36.31 8.00 -1.02
CA GLN A 105 -37.36 7.02 -0.76
C GLN A 105 -38.63 7.27 -1.60
N PHE A 106 -38.45 7.97 -2.70
CA PHE A 106 -39.48 8.39 -3.66
C PHE A 106 -38.93 8.23 -5.07
N ARG A 107 -39.77 8.24 -6.10
CA ARG A 107 -39.31 8.09 -7.48
C ARG A 107 -38.64 9.38 -7.94
N VAL A 108 -37.46 9.26 -8.54
CA VAL A 108 -36.75 10.36 -9.16
C VAL A 108 -36.48 10.06 -10.62
N GLN A 109 -36.89 10.98 -11.48
CA GLN A 109 -36.61 10.95 -12.91
C GLN A 109 -35.69 12.12 -13.26
N LEU A 110 -34.57 11.81 -13.91
CA LEU A 110 -33.60 12.78 -14.40
C LEU A 110 -33.78 12.95 -15.90
N SER A 111 -33.87 14.19 -16.37
CA SER A 111 -33.90 14.51 -17.81
C SER A 111 -32.99 15.70 -18.14
N ALA A 112 -32.40 15.70 -19.34
CA ALA A 112 -31.62 16.81 -19.87
C ALA A 112 -32.48 17.82 -20.66
N GLY A 113 -33.80 17.79 -20.46
CA GLY A 113 -34.76 18.71 -21.07
C GLY A 113 -34.87 18.53 -22.58
N ALA A 114 -35.11 19.63 -23.30
CA ALA A 114 -35.28 19.62 -24.76
C ALA A 114 -33.96 19.53 -25.54
N ILE A 115 -32.82 19.75 -24.88
CA ILE A 115 -31.49 19.82 -25.54
C ILE A 115 -30.99 18.42 -25.89
N ILE A 116 -31.15 17.49 -24.94
CA ILE A 116 -30.80 16.08 -25.13
C ILE A 116 -32.06 15.29 -24.75
N PRO A 117 -32.70 14.56 -25.69
CA PRO A 117 -33.92 13.78 -25.44
C PRO A 117 -33.60 12.52 -24.64
N PHE A 118 -33.01 12.72 -23.46
CA PHE A 118 -32.61 11.70 -22.51
C PHE A 118 -33.44 11.89 -21.24
N SER A 119 -34.01 10.78 -20.78
CA SER A 119 -34.72 10.68 -19.51
C SER A 119 -34.48 9.31 -18.92
N THR A 120 -34.23 9.25 -17.61
CA THR A 120 -33.96 8.00 -16.91
C THR A 120 -34.45 8.09 -15.47
N ASP A 121 -34.97 6.98 -14.94
CA ASP A 121 -35.23 6.86 -13.52
C ASP A 121 -33.89 6.59 -12.81
N LEU A 122 -33.56 7.46 -11.85
CA LEU A 122 -32.26 7.43 -11.17
C LEU A 122 -32.46 7.70 -9.68
N PHE A 123 -31.46 7.36 -8.87
CA PHE A 123 -31.46 7.68 -7.46
C PHE A 123 -30.67 8.95 -7.19
N ILE A 124 -31.06 9.68 -6.17
CA ILE A 124 -30.27 10.77 -5.60
C ILE A 124 -29.93 10.40 -4.17
N GLU A 125 -28.69 10.66 -3.79
CA GLU A 125 -28.18 10.30 -2.48
C GLU A 125 -27.56 11.50 -1.79
N THR A 126 -27.32 11.38 -0.49
CA THR A 126 -26.55 12.37 0.25
C THR A 126 -25.57 11.68 1.18
N LEU A 127 -24.49 12.39 1.47
CA LEU A 127 -23.40 11.95 2.33
C LEU A 127 -23.03 13.11 3.26
N ASP A 128 -22.50 12.80 4.44
CA ASP A 128 -21.95 13.83 5.30
C ASP A 128 -20.83 14.59 4.57
N ASN A 129 -20.87 15.93 4.67
CA ASN A 129 -19.91 16.83 4.05
C ASN A 129 -18.45 16.47 4.40
N ASN A 130 -18.19 15.92 5.59
CA ASN A 130 -16.85 15.52 6.00
C ASN A 130 -16.25 14.39 5.14
N PHE A 131 -17.09 13.65 4.40
CA PHE A 131 -16.69 12.55 3.52
C PHE A 131 -16.60 12.95 2.04
N ILE A 132 -16.93 14.20 1.71
CA ILE A 132 -16.80 14.76 0.37
C ILE A 132 -15.49 15.55 0.31
N ASP A 133 -14.62 15.25 -0.65
CA ASP A 133 -13.27 15.82 -0.70
C ASP A 133 -13.29 17.32 -0.95
N THR A 134 -13.98 17.72 -2.01
CA THR A 134 -14.12 19.11 -2.43
C THR A 134 -15.60 19.42 -2.52
N ILE A 135 -16.07 20.28 -1.62
CA ILE A 135 -17.45 20.78 -1.64
C ILE A 135 -17.40 22.19 -2.21
N PRO A 136 -17.97 22.44 -3.40
CA PRO A 136 -18.13 23.79 -3.91
C PRO A 136 -18.98 24.62 -2.93
N PRO A 137 -18.67 25.91 -2.72
CA PRO A 137 -19.51 26.79 -1.90
C PRO A 137 -20.97 26.87 -2.38
N SER A 138 -21.21 26.56 -3.65
CA SER A 138 -22.54 26.49 -4.27
C SER A 138 -23.33 25.22 -3.94
N PHE A 139 -22.73 24.22 -3.27
CA PHE A 139 -23.40 22.97 -2.88
C PHE A 139 -24.22 23.13 -1.60
N THR A 140 -25.19 24.03 -1.65
CA THR A 140 -26.12 24.31 -0.54
C THR A 140 -27.53 24.46 -1.08
N TRP A 141 -28.51 23.96 -0.34
CA TRP A 141 -29.93 24.10 -0.70
C TRP A 141 -30.76 24.44 0.54
N LYS A 142 -31.78 25.28 0.34
CA LYS A 142 -32.78 25.65 1.36
C LYS A 142 -34.19 25.42 0.82
N GLU A 143 -35.10 25.11 1.74
CA GLU A 143 -36.51 24.92 1.42
C GLU A 143 -37.10 26.12 0.66
N GLY A 144 -37.87 25.81 -0.38
CA GLY A 144 -38.44 26.79 -1.31
C GLY A 144 -37.56 27.08 -2.55
N GLN A 145 -36.31 26.63 -2.59
CA GLN A 145 -35.47 26.77 -3.79
C GLN A 145 -35.81 25.71 -4.85
N ILE A 146 -35.94 26.16 -6.11
CA ILE A 146 -36.22 25.28 -7.26
C ILE A 146 -34.92 24.73 -7.88
N ASP A 147 -33.80 25.43 -7.66
CA ASP A 147 -32.48 25.05 -8.17
C ASP A 147 -31.75 24.15 -7.15
N ILE A 148 -31.33 22.95 -7.59
CA ILE A 148 -30.62 21.97 -6.77
C ILE A 148 -29.18 21.82 -7.30
N PRO A 149 -28.15 22.08 -6.48
CA PRO A 149 -26.78 21.78 -6.87
C PRO A 149 -26.52 20.26 -6.74
N LEU A 150 -25.88 19.67 -7.75
CA LEU A 150 -25.54 18.24 -7.78
C LEU A 150 -24.03 18.03 -7.84
N ILE A 151 -23.54 17.03 -7.13
CA ILE A 151 -22.24 16.43 -7.43
C ILE A 151 -22.50 15.12 -8.16
N PHE A 152 -21.97 14.97 -9.36
CA PHE A 152 -22.31 13.83 -10.23
C PHE A 152 -21.12 12.88 -10.38
N SER A 153 -21.38 11.56 -10.40
CA SER A 153 -20.33 10.56 -10.58
C SER A 153 -19.70 10.65 -11.97
N SER A 154 -18.36 10.69 -12.04
CA SER A 154 -17.63 10.61 -13.30
C SER A 154 -17.91 9.28 -14.03
N ASP A 155 -18.04 8.18 -13.30
CA ASP A 155 -18.38 6.87 -13.85
C ASP A 155 -19.75 6.87 -14.55
N PHE A 156 -20.71 7.66 -14.05
CA PHE A 156 -22.04 7.75 -14.69
C PHE A 156 -21.97 8.54 -15.99
N LEU A 157 -21.15 9.59 -16.06
CA LEU A 157 -20.88 10.33 -17.29
C LEU A 157 -20.16 9.44 -18.31
N GLU A 158 -19.21 8.61 -17.86
CA GLU A 158 -18.53 7.65 -18.72
C GLU A 158 -19.50 6.60 -19.28
N ILE A 159 -20.34 6.00 -18.43
CA ILE A 159 -21.39 5.07 -18.86
C ILE A 159 -22.31 5.74 -19.90
N TYR A 160 -22.73 6.98 -19.64
CA TYR A 160 -23.50 7.76 -20.61
C TYR A 160 -22.78 7.87 -21.96
N ASN A 161 -21.51 8.28 -21.96
CA ASN A 161 -20.73 8.46 -23.17
C ASN A 161 -20.49 7.17 -23.95
N VAL A 162 -20.50 6.01 -23.29
CA VAL A 162 -20.39 4.71 -23.97
C VAL A 162 -21.67 4.35 -24.71
N PHE A 163 -22.87 4.57 -24.14
CA PHE A 163 -24.12 4.19 -24.80
C PHE A 163 -24.71 5.28 -25.70
N ALA A 164 -24.42 6.56 -25.43
CA ALA A 164 -25.06 7.70 -26.09
C ALA A 164 -24.96 7.64 -27.63
N PRO A 165 -23.79 7.38 -28.25
CA PRO A 165 -23.69 7.29 -29.72
C PRO A 165 -24.61 6.22 -30.32
N GLY A 166 -24.78 5.09 -29.63
CA GLY A 166 -25.64 3.99 -30.10
C GLY A 166 -27.14 4.34 -30.09
N GLN A 167 -27.53 5.37 -29.35
CA GLN A 167 -28.89 5.90 -29.29
C GLN A 167 -29.07 7.20 -30.09
N GLY A 168 -28.06 7.60 -30.88
CA GLY A 168 -28.06 8.87 -31.61
C GLY A 168 -27.93 10.11 -30.72
N LEU A 169 -27.50 9.93 -29.47
CA LEU A 169 -27.26 11.01 -28.51
C LEU A 169 -25.81 11.50 -28.57
N PRO A 170 -25.54 12.79 -28.35
CA PRO A 170 -24.17 13.30 -28.31
C PRO A 170 -23.44 12.83 -27.07
N GLN A 171 -22.14 12.57 -27.22
CA GLN A 171 -21.23 12.45 -26.07
C GLN A 171 -21.03 13.83 -25.44
N VAL A 172 -20.82 13.85 -24.13
CA VAL A 172 -20.78 15.05 -23.31
C VAL A 172 -19.47 15.06 -22.49
N SER A 173 -18.71 16.15 -22.58
CA SER A 173 -17.53 16.35 -21.73
C SER A 173 -17.92 16.72 -20.30
N ALA A 174 -16.98 16.62 -19.36
CA ALA A 174 -17.20 17.02 -17.97
C ALA A 174 -17.66 18.49 -17.83
N GLU A 175 -17.04 19.39 -18.58
CA GLU A 175 -17.35 20.82 -18.61
C GLU A 175 -18.74 21.05 -19.20
N THR A 176 -19.07 20.32 -20.27
CA THR A 176 -20.37 20.41 -20.93
C THR A 176 -21.49 19.90 -20.01
N ALA A 177 -21.26 18.78 -19.31
CA ALA A 177 -22.21 18.23 -18.34
C ALA A 177 -22.56 19.22 -17.22
N SER A 178 -21.57 20.03 -16.80
CA SER A 178 -21.76 21.08 -15.79
C SER A 178 -22.62 22.25 -16.28
N GLY A 179 -22.64 22.50 -17.59
CA GLY A 179 -23.43 23.55 -18.23
C GLY A 179 -24.84 23.14 -18.66
N ILE A 180 -25.14 21.83 -18.75
CA ILE A 180 -26.44 21.34 -19.20
C ILE A 180 -27.48 21.53 -18.07
N PRO A 181 -28.62 22.18 -18.33
CA PRO A 181 -29.70 22.25 -17.36
C PRO A 181 -30.35 20.87 -17.22
N ILE A 182 -30.25 20.29 -16.03
CA ILE A 182 -30.90 19.02 -15.70
C ILE A 182 -32.24 19.32 -15.04
N LEU A 183 -33.26 18.53 -15.36
CA LEU A 183 -34.54 18.53 -14.68
C LEU A 183 -34.64 17.27 -13.82
N ILE A 184 -34.89 17.45 -12.53
CA ILE A 184 -35.16 16.36 -11.59
C ILE A 184 -36.63 16.40 -11.24
N THR A 185 -37.37 15.37 -11.61
CA THR A 185 -38.77 15.22 -11.24
C THR A 185 -38.88 14.23 -10.09
N CYS A 186 -39.30 14.74 -8.93
CA CYS A 186 -39.58 13.96 -7.73
C CYS A 186 -41.06 13.60 -7.71
N GLU A 187 -41.37 12.31 -7.55
CA GLU A 187 -42.74 11.79 -7.52
C GLU A 187 -42.90 10.80 -6.38
N GLY A 188 -43.89 11.03 -5.52
CA GLY A 188 -44.15 10.19 -4.35
C GLY A 188 -45.23 10.80 -3.46
N ASN A 189 -45.89 9.98 -2.64
CA ASN A 189 -46.99 10.41 -1.77
C ASN A 189 -48.11 11.21 -2.47
N GLY A 190 -48.42 10.87 -3.74
CA GLY A 190 -49.39 11.58 -4.57
C GLY A 190 -48.96 12.99 -5.04
N LEU A 191 -47.76 13.43 -4.68
CA LEU A 191 -47.17 14.69 -5.09
C LEU A 191 -46.18 14.47 -6.24
N LYS A 192 -46.11 15.45 -7.13
CA LYS A 192 -45.14 15.48 -8.23
C LYS A 192 -44.60 16.89 -8.40
N GLN A 193 -43.29 17.05 -8.31
CA GLN A 193 -42.63 18.34 -8.45
C GLN A 193 -41.34 18.21 -9.27
N THR A 194 -41.16 19.14 -10.20
CA THR A 194 -39.95 19.22 -11.02
C THR A 194 -39.05 20.36 -10.54
N PHE A 195 -37.79 20.04 -10.31
CA PHE A 195 -36.73 20.93 -9.92
C PHE A 195 -35.73 21.10 -11.06
N ARG A 196 -35.05 22.25 -11.07
CA ARG A 196 -33.91 22.49 -11.94
C ARG A 196 -32.67 22.07 -11.18
N ALA A 197 -31.79 21.33 -11.82
CA ALA A 197 -30.58 20.84 -11.19
C ALA A 197 -29.36 21.25 -12.02
N ARG A 198 -28.27 21.57 -11.33
CA ARG A 198 -27.00 21.98 -11.94
C ARG A 198 -25.87 21.15 -11.36
N VAL A 199 -25.09 20.51 -12.22
CA VAL A 199 -23.89 19.81 -11.79
C VAL A 199 -22.84 20.85 -11.41
N VAL A 200 -22.50 20.93 -10.12
CA VAL A 200 -21.52 21.88 -9.58
C VAL A 200 -20.12 21.29 -9.45
N ALA A 201 -20.01 19.96 -9.45
CA ALA A 201 -18.76 19.22 -9.48
C ALA A 201 -18.97 17.78 -9.97
N LEU A 202 -17.90 17.14 -10.43
CA LEU A 202 -17.85 15.70 -10.66
C LEU A 202 -17.07 15.01 -9.55
N SER A 203 -17.40 13.75 -9.28
CA SER A 203 -16.73 12.91 -8.28
C SER A 203 -16.23 11.60 -8.90
N ASP A 204 -14.93 11.39 -8.84
CA ASP A 204 -14.28 10.12 -9.20
C ASP A 204 -14.31 9.09 -8.04
N ARG A 205 -14.86 9.49 -6.89
CA ARG A 205 -14.79 8.70 -5.64
C ARG A 205 -16.13 8.20 -5.15
N ILE A 206 -17.21 8.89 -5.51
CA ILE A 206 -18.55 8.60 -5.03
C ILE A 206 -19.40 8.28 -6.24
N ASN A 207 -19.67 7.00 -6.43
CA ASN A 207 -20.44 6.48 -7.56
C ASN A 207 -21.93 6.68 -7.30
N SER A 208 -22.37 7.93 -7.36
CA SER A 208 -23.75 8.38 -7.11
C SER A 208 -24.03 9.79 -7.68
N VAL A 209 -25.29 10.21 -7.61
CA VAL A 209 -25.72 11.61 -7.79
C VAL A 209 -26.01 12.21 -6.42
N LEU A 210 -25.10 13.05 -5.94
CA LEU A 210 -25.21 13.66 -4.62
C LEU A 210 -25.99 14.97 -4.65
N VAL A 211 -26.91 15.10 -3.70
CA VAL A 211 -27.64 16.32 -3.37
C VAL A 211 -27.29 16.80 -1.96
N PRO A 212 -27.44 18.10 -1.64
CA PRO A 212 -27.27 18.59 -0.29
C PRO A 212 -28.20 17.84 0.68
N LYS A 213 -27.67 17.51 1.86
CA LYS A 213 -28.41 16.76 2.88
C LYS A 213 -29.74 17.40 3.25
N THR A 214 -29.78 18.73 3.33
CA THR A 214 -30.99 19.51 3.58
C THR A 214 -32.09 19.27 2.54
N PHE A 215 -31.73 19.10 1.26
CA PHE A 215 -32.68 18.79 0.21
C PHE A 215 -33.23 17.37 0.35
N LEU A 216 -32.35 16.38 0.52
CA LEU A 216 -32.79 14.98 0.60
C LEU A 216 -33.65 14.73 1.85
N ASP A 217 -33.26 15.30 3.00
CA ASP A 217 -34.02 15.17 4.25
C ASP A 217 -35.43 15.78 4.12
N TRP A 218 -35.55 16.93 3.45
CA TRP A 218 -36.84 17.55 3.14
C TRP A 218 -37.64 16.74 2.12
N ALA A 219 -37.00 16.30 1.04
CA ALA A 219 -37.66 15.59 -0.05
C ALA A 219 -38.15 14.20 0.40
N ASN A 220 -37.38 13.48 1.23
CA ASN A 220 -37.81 12.22 1.82
C ASN A 220 -39.02 12.41 2.76
N LYS A 221 -39.08 13.51 3.52
CA LYS A 221 -40.27 13.83 4.34
C LYS A 221 -41.50 14.21 3.50
N THR A 222 -41.30 14.82 2.34
CA THR A 222 -42.37 15.35 1.50
C THR A 222 -42.94 14.31 0.54
N PHE A 223 -42.07 13.59 -0.17
CA PHE A 223 -42.42 12.62 -1.21
C PHE A 223 -42.27 11.17 -0.77
N GLY A 224 -41.46 10.89 0.26
CA GLY A 224 -41.21 9.55 0.75
C GLY A 224 -42.32 9.01 1.65
N ASN A 225 -42.33 7.69 1.83
CA ASN A 225 -43.33 6.98 2.64
C ASN A 225 -42.76 6.36 3.92
N ASN A 226 -41.44 6.27 4.06
CA ASN A 226 -40.78 5.57 5.16
C ASN A 226 -39.96 6.55 6.02
N ASN A 227 -39.91 6.28 7.33
CA ASN A 227 -39.08 7.02 8.27
C ASN A 227 -37.81 6.26 8.65
N ASP A 228 -37.65 5.01 8.20
CA ASP A 228 -36.48 4.21 8.52
C ASP A 228 -35.29 4.60 7.65
N ILE A 229 -34.19 4.93 8.33
CA ILE A 229 -32.93 5.34 7.73
C ILE A 229 -32.11 4.07 7.49
N SER A 230 -32.24 3.50 6.30
CA SER A 230 -31.44 2.37 5.83
C SER A 230 -30.52 2.81 4.68
N ALA A 231 -29.26 2.38 4.69
CA ALA A 231 -28.28 2.74 3.67
C ALA A 231 -27.78 1.51 2.90
N SER A 232 -27.63 1.62 1.59
CA SER A 232 -27.06 0.54 0.76
C SER A 232 -25.53 0.45 0.89
N ARG A 233 -24.89 1.58 1.26
CA ARG A 233 -23.44 1.75 1.32
C ARG A 233 -23.07 2.60 2.54
N LEU A 234 -21.98 2.23 3.21
CA LEU A 234 -21.35 3.06 4.24
C LEU A 234 -19.99 3.55 3.75
N TYR A 235 -19.67 4.80 4.05
CA TYR A 235 -18.33 5.36 3.89
C TYR A 235 -17.64 5.39 5.25
N ILE A 236 -16.40 4.90 5.29
CA ILE A 236 -15.59 4.75 6.50
C ILE A 236 -14.35 5.62 6.34
N LYS A 237 -14.09 6.46 7.35
CA LYS A 237 -12.82 7.17 7.55
C LYS A 237 -11.95 6.33 8.48
N THR A 238 -10.74 5.98 8.06
CA THR A 238 -9.81 5.11 8.81
C THR A 238 -8.37 5.58 8.63
N LYS A 239 -7.47 5.23 9.54
CA LYS A 239 -6.04 5.58 9.44
C LYS A 239 -5.31 4.81 8.34
N ASP A 240 -5.72 3.55 8.12
CA ASP A 240 -5.14 2.67 7.12
C ASP A 240 -6.21 1.71 6.59
N ALA A 241 -6.65 1.96 5.36
CA ALA A 241 -7.61 1.12 4.64
C ALA A 241 -7.09 -0.30 4.38
N ASN A 242 -5.79 -0.52 4.55
CA ASN A 242 -5.11 -1.81 4.36
C ASN A 242 -4.68 -2.44 5.69
N SER A 243 -5.16 -1.93 6.83
CA SER A 243 -4.88 -2.53 8.13
C SER A 243 -5.50 -3.94 8.23
N THR A 244 -4.75 -4.88 8.80
CA THR A 244 -5.18 -6.28 8.94
C THR A 244 -6.45 -6.40 9.79
N GLU A 245 -6.57 -5.58 10.83
CA GLU A 245 -7.75 -5.56 11.72
C GLU A 245 -9.03 -5.20 10.96
N LEU A 246 -8.98 -4.13 10.15
CA LEU A 246 -10.10 -3.70 9.33
C LEU A 246 -10.47 -4.76 8.29
N LEU A 247 -9.50 -5.28 7.55
CA LEU A 247 -9.77 -6.28 6.51
C LEU A 247 -10.37 -7.56 7.10
N ASN A 248 -9.84 -8.04 8.23
CA ASN A 248 -10.39 -9.20 8.93
C ASN A 248 -11.82 -8.96 9.43
N PHE A 249 -12.11 -7.78 9.97
CA PHE A 249 -13.46 -7.42 10.41
C PHE A 249 -14.46 -7.39 9.24
N LEU A 250 -14.08 -6.77 8.12
CA LEU A 250 -14.92 -6.71 6.93
C LEU A 250 -15.16 -8.11 6.35
N ASP A 251 -14.13 -8.96 6.31
CA ASP A 251 -14.25 -10.35 5.85
C ASP A 251 -15.14 -11.18 6.79
N GLN A 252 -15.02 -11.02 8.12
CA GLN A 252 -15.89 -11.69 9.10
C GLN A 252 -17.36 -11.30 8.97
N LYS A 253 -17.64 -10.05 8.58
CA LYS A 253 -19.00 -9.53 8.36
C LYS A 253 -19.50 -9.72 6.93
N ASP A 254 -18.70 -10.31 6.05
CA ASP A 254 -18.97 -10.45 4.61
C ASP A 254 -19.29 -9.10 3.92
N TYR A 255 -18.61 -8.04 4.36
CA TYR A 255 -18.72 -6.71 3.77
C TYR A 255 -17.74 -6.56 2.60
N LYS A 256 -18.26 -6.13 1.46
CA LYS A 256 -17.46 -5.86 0.27
C LYS A 256 -16.99 -4.41 0.26
N VAL A 257 -15.69 -4.23 0.06
CA VAL A 257 -15.10 -2.92 -0.23
C VAL A 257 -15.09 -2.69 -1.74
N ASN A 258 -15.30 -1.45 -2.17
CA ASN A 258 -15.21 -1.10 -3.59
C ASN A 258 -13.80 -1.46 -4.15
N LYS A 259 -13.77 -2.23 -5.23
CA LYS A 259 -12.72 -3.22 -5.55
C LYS A 259 -11.36 -2.62 -5.94
N ASP A 260 -11.31 -1.35 -6.30
CA ASP A 260 -10.09 -0.75 -6.87
C ASP A 260 -9.06 -0.36 -5.81
N LYS A 261 -9.46 -0.23 -4.53
CA LYS A 261 -8.56 0.19 -3.46
C LYS A 261 -8.05 -0.95 -2.54
N THR A 262 -8.75 -2.10 -2.45
CA THR A 262 -8.42 -3.16 -1.47
C THR A 262 -7.75 -4.41 -2.02
N LYS A 263 -7.85 -4.70 -3.32
CA LYS A 263 -7.09 -5.82 -3.93
C LYS A 263 -5.58 -5.67 -3.75
N PHE A 264 -5.10 -4.42 -3.74
CA PHE A 264 -3.70 -4.10 -3.49
C PHE A 264 -3.27 -4.46 -2.05
N GLY A 265 -4.17 -4.32 -1.06
CA GLY A 265 -3.92 -4.69 0.34
C GLY A 265 -3.71 -6.20 0.55
N ARG A 266 -4.49 -7.06 -0.11
CA ARG A 266 -4.28 -8.52 -0.03
C ARG A 266 -2.99 -8.95 -0.72
N VAL A 267 -2.69 -8.39 -1.90
CA VAL A 267 -1.42 -8.64 -2.60
C VAL A 267 -0.22 -8.17 -1.77
N LYS A 268 -0.35 -7.03 -1.06
CA LYS A 268 0.66 -6.56 -0.09
C LYS A 268 0.95 -7.61 0.97
N GLN A 269 -0.07 -8.15 1.63
CA GLN A 269 0.13 -9.13 2.70
C GLN A 269 0.91 -10.36 2.23
N VAL A 270 0.57 -10.87 1.05
CA VAL A 270 1.27 -12.02 0.44
C VAL A 270 2.72 -11.66 0.12
N LEU A 271 2.97 -10.54 -0.56
CA LEU A 271 4.32 -10.12 -0.91
C LEU A 271 5.17 -9.80 0.33
N GLN A 272 4.59 -9.15 1.34
CA GLN A 272 5.25 -8.86 2.61
C GLN A 272 5.65 -10.14 3.33
N GLY A 273 4.78 -11.16 3.33
CA GLY A 273 5.09 -12.50 3.85
C GLY A 273 6.26 -13.14 3.11
N ILE A 274 6.24 -13.12 1.78
CA ILE A 274 7.31 -13.68 0.94
C ILE A 274 8.65 -12.99 1.23
N PHE A 275 8.73 -11.66 1.16
CA PHE A 275 9.99 -10.94 1.39
C PHE A 275 10.48 -11.02 2.84
N SER A 276 9.57 -11.15 3.82
CA SER A 276 9.96 -11.40 5.21
C SER A 276 10.60 -12.78 5.37
N ALA A 277 10.01 -13.81 4.76
CA ALA A 277 10.55 -15.16 4.76
C ALA A 277 11.91 -15.23 4.05
N LEU A 278 12.05 -14.56 2.90
CA LEU A 278 13.35 -14.43 2.22
C LEU A 278 14.37 -13.68 3.08
N GLY A 279 13.97 -12.64 3.82
CA GLY A 279 14.85 -11.94 4.75
C GLY A 279 15.40 -12.87 5.85
N ILE A 280 14.53 -13.66 6.47
CA ILE A 280 14.93 -14.66 7.49
C ILE A 280 15.86 -15.71 6.86
N PHE A 281 15.54 -16.20 5.67
CA PHE A 281 16.38 -17.14 4.95
C PHE A 281 17.77 -16.55 4.61
N GLY A 282 17.82 -15.29 4.16
CA GLY A 282 19.07 -14.58 3.91
C GLY A 282 19.93 -14.43 5.16
N LEU A 283 19.31 -14.10 6.29
CA LEU A 283 20.00 -14.05 7.58
C LEU A 283 20.60 -15.41 7.95
N LEU A 284 19.86 -16.51 7.77
CA LEU A 284 20.35 -17.87 8.02
C LEU A 284 21.55 -18.19 7.14
N VAL A 285 21.50 -17.86 5.85
CA VAL A 285 22.63 -18.06 4.92
C VAL A 285 23.85 -17.26 5.35
N VAL A 286 23.68 -16.00 5.80
CA VAL A 286 24.79 -15.19 6.33
C VAL A 286 25.43 -15.86 7.54
N VAL A 287 24.63 -16.31 8.51
CA VAL A 287 25.12 -17.01 9.71
C VAL A 287 25.88 -18.28 9.34
N LEU A 288 25.33 -19.09 8.42
CA LEU A 288 25.98 -20.31 7.93
C LEU A 288 27.30 -20.01 7.22
N ALA A 289 27.35 -18.96 6.40
CA ALA A 289 28.56 -18.55 5.70
C ALA A 289 29.65 -18.07 6.67
N LEU A 290 29.27 -17.32 7.73
CA LEU A 290 30.17 -16.93 8.82
C LEU A 290 30.70 -18.15 9.58
N MET A 291 29.87 -19.15 9.84
CA MET A 291 30.28 -20.40 10.49
C MET A 291 31.24 -21.22 9.63
N LEU A 292 30.94 -21.41 8.34
CA LEU A 292 31.84 -22.09 7.40
C LEU A 292 33.19 -21.39 7.31
N PHE A 293 33.18 -20.07 7.35
CA PHE A 293 34.42 -19.30 7.38
C PHE A 293 35.19 -19.48 8.69
N SER A 294 34.50 -19.48 9.83
CA SER A 294 35.10 -19.76 11.13
C SER A 294 35.85 -21.10 11.10
N PHE A 295 35.22 -22.15 10.57
CA PHE A 295 35.86 -23.45 10.39
C PHE A 295 37.03 -23.39 9.41
N TYR A 296 36.93 -22.61 8.34
CA TYR A 296 38.05 -22.39 7.43
C TYR A 296 39.25 -21.76 8.15
N LEU A 297 39.06 -20.70 8.95
CA LEU A 297 40.14 -20.07 9.71
C LEU A 297 40.76 -21.05 10.72
N GLN A 298 39.93 -21.77 11.47
CA GLN A 298 40.40 -22.80 12.40
C GLN A 298 41.22 -23.88 11.69
N LEU A 299 40.81 -24.31 10.50
CA LEU A 299 41.56 -25.26 9.69
C LEU A 299 42.92 -24.69 9.23
N VAL A 300 42.96 -23.42 8.83
CA VAL A 300 44.20 -22.73 8.44
C VAL A 300 45.17 -22.64 9.63
N ILE A 301 44.67 -22.24 10.81
CA ILE A 301 45.47 -22.15 12.03
C ILE A 301 45.95 -23.55 12.47
N ALA A 302 45.07 -24.55 12.45
CA ALA A 302 45.41 -25.92 12.83
C ALA A 302 46.48 -26.53 11.90
N ARG A 303 46.40 -26.29 10.59
CA ARG A 303 47.40 -26.76 9.62
C ARG A 303 48.73 -26.01 9.69
N SER A 304 48.72 -24.75 10.13
CA SER A 304 49.91 -23.92 10.26
C SER A 304 50.47 -23.89 11.68
N LYS A 305 49.96 -24.72 12.60
CA LYS A 305 50.32 -24.74 14.02
C LYS A 305 51.83 -24.82 14.26
N ASP A 306 52.52 -25.72 13.57
CA ASP A 306 53.96 -25.93 13.76
C ASP A 306 54.77 -24.70 13.28
N ASN A 307 54.35 -24.10 12.17
CA ASN A 307 54.95 -22.86 11.66
C ASN A 307 54.67 -21.66 12.59
N LEU A 308 53.45 -21.58 13.16
CA LEU A 308 53.08 -20.57 14.15
C LEU A 308 53.92 -20.71 15.43
N GLN A 309 54.14 -21.93 15.91
CA GLN A 309 55.01 -22.22 17.07
C GLN A 309 56.47 -21.85 16.80
N LEU A 310 56.97 -22.14 15.59
CA LEU A 310 58.33 -21.75 15.19
C LEU A 310 58.47 -20.22 15.18
N LEU A 311 57.50 -19.49 14.65
CA LEU A 311 57.50 -18.02 14.67
C LEU A 311 57.48 -17.47 16.10
N ILE A 312 56.67 -18.04 16.99
CA ILE A 312 56.67 -17.63 18.40
C ILE A 312 58.04 -17.88 19.04
N THR A 313 58.66 -19.04 18.75
CA THR A 313 60.02 -19.38 19.24
C THR A 313 61.09 -18.43 18.70
N LEU A 314 60.91 -17.90 17.48
CA LEU A 314 61.78 -16.86 16.90
C LEU A 314 61.56 -15.46 17.51
N GLY A 315 60.71 -15.32 18.52
CA GLY A 315 60.47 -14.07 19.26
C GLY A 315 59.33 -13.21 18.73
N TYR A 316 58.46 -13.75 17.85
CA TYR A 316 57.27 -13.02 17.41
C TYR A 316 56.19 -13.02 18.49
N SER A 317 55.64 -11.85 18.81
CA SER A 317 54.55 -11.75 19.79
C SER A 317 53.24 -12.37 19.27
N PRO A 318 52.50 -13.15 20.10
CA PRO A 318 51.22 -13.75 19.71
C PRO A 318 50.17 -12.72 19.24
N ASP A 319 50.06 -11.59 19.92
CA ASP A 319 49.10 -10.52 19.57
C ASP A 319 49.40 -9.89 18.20
N TRP A 320 50.67 -9.69 17.86
CA TRP A 320 51.05 -9.17 16.56
C TRP A 320 50.72 -10.14 15.43
N LEU A 321 50.83 -11.45 15.70
CA LEU A 321 50.53 -12.51 14.75
C LEU A 321 49.02 -12.64 14.52
N SER A 322 48.21 -12.71 15.59
CA SER A 322 46.73 -12.75 15.49
C SER A 322 46.18 -11.52 14.76
N LYS A 323 46.64 -10.32 15.15
CA LYS A 323 46.19 -9.07 14.53
C LYS A 323 46.52 -9.00 13.04
N ASN A 324 47.71 -9.45 12.62
CA ASN A 324 48.09 -9.42 11.21
C ASN A 324 47.39 -10.50 10.38
N VAL A 325 47.12 -11.68 10.95
CA VAL A 325 46.30 -12.72 10.29
C VAL A 325 44.86 -12.21 10.11
N SER A 326 44.24 -11.65 11.14
CA SER A 326 42.89 -11.06 11.08
C SER A 326 42.79 -9.95 10.03
N ARG A 327 43.78 -9.05 10.00
CA ARG A 327 43.84 -7.92 9.06
C ARG A 327 43.93 -8.35 7.59
N GLN A 328 44.34 -9.59 7.29
CA GLN A 328 44.32 -10.12 5.93
C GLN A 328 42.90 -10.44 5.44
N PHE A 329 42.01 -10.88 6.33
CA PHE A 329 40.66 -11.34 5.96
C PHE A 329 39.60 -10.24 6.06
N ILE A 330 39.76 -9.28 6.98
CA ILE A 330 38.82 -8.15 7.14
C ILE A 330 38.54 -7.40 5.82
N PRO A 331 39.53 -7.03 4.98
CA PRO A 331 39.28 -6.32 3.72
C PRO A 331 38.40 -7.09 2.74
N VAL A 332 38.46 -8.43 2.78
CA VAL A 332 37.63 -9.29 1.91
C VAL A 332 36.17 -9.22 2.32
N TYR A 333 35.89 -9.26 3.63
CA TYR A 333 34.53 -9.07 4.18
C TYR A 333 33.95 -7.70 3.85
N VAL A 334 34.74 -6.66 4.09
CA VAL A 334 34.37 -5.29 3.77
C VAL A 334 34.06 -5.19 2.27
N GLY A 335 34.90 -5.78 1.42
CA GLY A 335 34.69 -5.85 -0.02
C GLY A 335 33.38 -6.53 -0.40
N ILE A 336 33.09 -7.71 0.16
CA ILE A 336 31.85 -8.47 -0.13
C ILE A 336 30.59 -7.70 0.29
N VAL A 337 30.60 -7.07 1.46
CA VAL A 337 29.44 -6.28 1.92
C VAL A 337 29.26 -5.02 1.06
N LEU A 338 30.35 -4.34 0.70
CA LEU A 338 30.29 -3.16 -0.17
C LEU A 338 29.81 -3.51 -1.59
N THR A 339 30.27 -4.62 -2.17
CA THR A 339 29.79 -5.07 -3.47
C THR A 339 28.31 -5.45 -3.39
N ALA A 340 27.89 -6.16 -2.36
CA ALA A 340 26.48 -6.48 -2.16
C ALA A 340 25.61 -5.22 -2.01
N LEU A 341 26.04 -4.22 -1.24
CA LEU A 341 25.36 -2.93 -1.11
C LEU A 341 25.27 -2.19 -2.46
N ALA A 342 26.35 -2.14 -3.22
CA ALA A 342 26.37 -1.52 -4.54
C ALA A 342 25.43 -2.25 -5.50
N THR A 343 25.43 -3.58 -5.51
CA THR A 343 24.53 -4.39 -6.34
C THR A 343 23.06 -4.20 -5.93
N THR A 344 22.74 -4.16 -4.63
CA THR A 344 21.39 -3.83 -4.15
C THR A 344 20.96 -2.43 -4.61
N GLY A 345 21.87 -1.45 -4.60
CA GLY A 345 21.62 -0.11 -5.13
C GLY A 345 21.35 -0.09 -6.63
N ILE A 346 22.10 -0.85 -7.42
CA ILE A 346 21.86 -1.00 -8.86
C ILE A 346 20.51 -1.67 -9.11
N ILE A 347 20.16 -2.73 -8.36
CA ILE A 347 18.87 -3.41 -8.48
C ILE A 347 17.72 -2.45 -8.16
N GLN A 348 17.84 -1.64 -7.10
CA GLN A 348 16.84 -0.63 -6.74
C GLN A 348 16.68 0.42 -7.85
N PHE A 349 17.80 0.91 -8.39
CA PHE A 349 17.79 1.89 -9.47
C PHE A 349 17.14 1.33 -10.75
N LEU A 350 17.49 0.09 -11.14
CA LEU A 350 16.88 -0.60 -12.28
C LEU A 350 15.39 -0.85 -12.04
N PHE A 351 15.00 -1.26 -10.83
CA PHE A 351 13.61 -1.47 -10.46
C PHE A 351 12.79 -0.18 -10.62
N HIS A 352 13.30 0.94 -10.11
CA HIS A 352 12.65 2.24 -10.27
C HIS A 352 12.53 2.64 -11.75
N ARG A 353 13.61 2.51 -12.53
CA ARG A 353 13.64 2.93 -13.94
C ARG A 353 12.77 2.09 -14.86
N PHE A 354 12.76 0.77 -14.70
CA PHE A 354 12.05 -0.14 -15.62
C PHE A 354 10.62 -0.44 -15.18
N ALA A 355 10.38 -0.65 -13.88
CA ALA A 355 9.06 -1.06 -13.39
C ALA A 355 8.17 0.11 -12.93
N MET A 356 8.75 1.24 -12.52
CA MET A 356 8.05 2.30 -11.79
C MET A 356 8.34 3.73 -12.29
N TYR A 357 8.61 3.89 -13.58
CA TYR A 357 8.97 5.18 -14.22
C TYR A 357 7.96 6.32 -13.98
N GLN A 358 6.70 6.02 -13.66
CA GLN A 358 5.62 7.00 -13.45
C GLN A 358 5.17 7.15 -11.98
N ARG A 359 5.84 6.51 -11.02
CA ARG A 359 5.44 6.56 -9.59
C ARG A 359 6.48 7.32 -8.74
N PRO A 360 6.25 8.60 -8.39
CA PRO A 360 7.20 9.42 -7.63
C PRO A 360 7.36 9.02 -6.16
N GLU A 361 6.60 8.02 -5.69
CA GLU A 361 6.58 7.57 -4.29
C GLU A 361 7.79 6.71 -3.89
N ILE A 362 8.50 6.14 -4.85
CA ILE A 362 9.65 5.26 -4.60
C ILE A 362 10.93 6.06 -4.83
N SER A 363 11.78 6.16 -3.80
CA SER A 363 13.09 6.79 -3.96
C SER A 363 13.99 5.96 -4.87
N SER A 364 14.69 6.64 -5.79
CA SER A 364 15.71 5.99 -6.64
C SER A 364 16.91 5.50 -5.84
N PHE A 365 17.10 6.04 -4.63
CA PHE A 365 18.15 5.64 -3.70
C PHE A 365 17.67 4.57 -2.72
N VAL A 366 18.63 3.76 -2.29
CA VAL A 366 18.47 2.73 -1.25
C VAL A 366 18.07 3.40 0.07
N HIS A 367 17.14 2.78 0.80
CA HIS A 367 16.71 3.29 2.10
C HIS A 367 17.87 3.24 3.13
N TRP A 368 17.96 4.23 4.02
CA TRP A 368 19.06 4.36 4.99
C TRP A 368 19.25 3.11 5.87
N SER A 369 18.17 2.39 6.15
CA SER A 369 18.18 1.16 6.95
C SER A 369 19.04 0.06 6.33
N ILE A 370 19.21 0.04 5.00
CA ILE A 370 20.02 -0.99 4.32
C ILE A 370 21.49 -0.68 4.44
N VAL A 371 21.86 0.61 4.41
CA VAL A 371 23.22 1.04 4.74
C VAL A 371 23.52 0.70 6.20
N ALA A 372 22.59 0.97 7.12
CA ALA A 372 22.73 0.59 8.52
C ALA A 372 22.88 -0.92 8.72
N THR A 373 22.05 -1.75 8.07
CA THR A 373 22.18 -3.21 8.11
C THR A 373 23.50 -3.68 7.52
N GLY A 374 23.96 -3.11 6.40
CA GLY A 374 25.26 -3.42 5.82
C GLY A 374 26.41 -3.10 6.77
N LEU A 375 26.38 -1.93 7.43
CA LEU A 375 27.38 -1.57 8.46
C LEU A 375 27.33 -2.52 9.67
N ALA A 376 26.13 -2.93 10.11
CA ALA A 376 25.97 -3.89 11.19
C ALA A 376 26.55 -5.27 10.82
N LEU A 377 26.31 -5.75 9.61
CA LEU A 377 26.88 -7.01 9.09
C LEU A 377 28.41 -6.93 8.97
N MET A 378 28.94 -5.77 8.57
CA MET A 378 30.38 -5.52 8.51
C MET A 378 30.99 -5.57 9.92
N ALA A 379 30.39 -4.88 10.88
CA ALA A 379 30.82 -4.91 12.29
C ALA A 379 30.77 -6.32 12.88
N LEU A 380 29.68 -7.06 12.64
CA LEU A 380 29.51 -8.44 13.07
C LEU A 380 30.59 -9.36 12.49
N SER A 381 30.89 -9.20 11.20
CA SER A 381 31.94 -10.00 10.52
C SER A 381 33.33 -9.72 11.09
N VAL A 382 33.64 -8.45 11.35
CA VAL A 382 34.91 -8.03 11.96
C VAL A 382 35.03 -8.57 13.39
N PHE A 383 33.97 -8.42 14.20
CA PHE A 383 33.94 -8.94 15.57
C PHE A 383 34.12 -10.45 15.63
N THR A 384 33.41 -11.18 14.77
CA THR A 384 33.52 -12.65 14.69
C THR A 384 34.94 -13.07 14.30
N ASN A 385 35.55 -12.36 13.34
CA ASN A 385 36.92 -12.63 12.90
C ASN A 385 37.95 -12.41 14.03
N TYR A 386 37.88 -11.29 14.76
CA TYR A 386 38.79 -11.00 15.87
C TYR A 386 38.66 -11.97 17.05
N ARG A 387 37.45 -12.48 17.33
CA ARG A 387 37.25 -13.43 18.44
C ARG A 387 37.77 -14.83 18.13
N LEU A 388 37.88 -15.19 16.85
CA LEU A 388 38.20 -16.55 16.41
C LEU A 388 39.70 -16.79 16.15
N ILE A 389 40.49 -15.73 15.99
CA ILE A 389 41.94 -15.77 15.75
C ILE A 389 42.67 -15.42 17.04
#